data_AF-A0A9E1V3F0-F1
#
_entry.id   AF-A0A9E1V3F0-F1
#
_cell.length_a   1.000
_cell.length_b   1.000
_cell.length_c   1.000
_cell.angle_alpha   90.00
_cell.angle_beta   90.00
_cell.angle_gamma   90.00
#
_symmetry.space_group_name_H-M   'P 1'
#
loop_
_entity.id
_entity.type
_entity.pdbx_description
1 polymer ?
#
loop_
_entity_poly.entity_id
_entity_poly.type
_entity_poly.pdbx_seq_one_letter_code
_entity_poly.pdbx_strand_id
1 'polypeptide(L)'
;MSMPSIGKQTTQINVEAEGGAVSLARILVALDASEYSDRALEEAVRLSNTADGEITGIHAYAALLHDRRFKQMEGGLPERYLEEEEMMYQRDVHDDLIGRGLNIISDSYHDVAAVVCEKSKRPYHRLSPEGKNYARLVEATETDDFDVLVLGALGLGAVPGSQIGTVCERVVRRSPIDTLVIKDTKRAIGDGPIVVGIDGSEISNGALMTALDIGQRLGVEVHAVAAYDPYYHYVAFNKIAGVLSEEAGKVFRFKEQEQLHEELIDDGIAKIYQSHLEIAERTASDAGVKITTKLLDGKAFKAVLSYLNDVNASLLVIGKTGVHADKGLDIGGNAENLMRQSPCHVWLGQTVYTPPIEVIAEETISWSNEAHEYLSKAPEFARGMARKAVIRHAQKNGHTFITRDIVEEVAQQLMPGGCPSKRAKLNDEEPLAWTDAAMKLVNDLGNTTIASGIMLRSEKKARRDGAKIIDVEHVQPFLDSDAAGGYGQAQASSDTPELNWGASALARISQVPEMMRDATRDRIEAVAIERGETEITMDIVEAGLEKSRQAMQEAMHDGGHKNPGED
;
A
#
# COMPACT_ATOMS: atom_id res chain seq x y z
N MET A 1 -52.85 -34.34 7.75
CA MET A 1 -52.25 -33.01 7.99
C MET A 1 -51.02 -33.21 8.86
N SER A 2 -49.83 -33.14 8.26
CA SER A 2 -48.56 -33.11 9.01
C SER A 2 -47.63 -32.20 8.21
N MET A 3 -47.29 -31.05 8.77
CA MET A 3 -46.32 -30.13 8.17
C MET A 3 -44.91 -30.70 8.33
N PRO A 4 -44.02 -30.58 7.33
CA PRO A 4 -42.62 -30.92 7.50
C PRO A 4 -41.84 -29.80 8.20
N SER A 5 -40.96 -30.23 9.10
CA SER A 5 -39.98 -29.43 9.82
C SER A 5 -39.02 -28.72 8.87
N ILE A 6 -38.94 -27.39 8.97
CA ILE A 6 -37.89 -26.59 8.34
C ILE A 6 -36.69 -26.57 9.29
N GLY A 7 -35.71 -27.44 9.02
CA GLY A 7 -34.39 -27.35 9.63
C GLY A 7 -33.65 -26.13 9.09
N LYS A 8 -33.34 -25.17 9.96
CA LYS A 8 -32.41 -24.08 9.64
C LYS A 8 -31.01 -24.68 9.44
N GLN A 9 -30.55 -24.76 8.19
CA GLN A 9 -29.13 -24.93 7.91
C GLN A 9 -28.40 -23.65 8.37
N THR A 10 -27.58 -23.79 9.40
CA THR A 10 -26.61 -22.77 9.78
C THR A 10 -25.45 -22.87 8.78
N THR A 11 -25.40 -21.95 7.82
CA THR A 11 -24.31 -21.83 6.86
C THR A 11 -23.04 -21.43 7.61
N GLN A 12 -22.18 -22.41 7.94
CA GLN A 12 -20.80 -22.14 8.31
C GLN A 12 -20.08 -21.66 7.04
N ILE A 13 -19.93 -20.34 6.91
CA ILE A 13 -19.04 -19.75 5.91
C ILE A 13 -17.64 -19.78 6.52
N ASN A 14 -16.90 -20.87 6.28
CA ASN A 14 -15.44 -20.84 6.35
C ASN A 14 -14.98 -19.96 5.18
N VAL A 15 -14.27 -18.88 5.47
CA VAL A 15 -13.58 -18.12 4.41
C VAL A 15 -12.26 -18.85 4.21
N GLU A 16 -12.20 -19.67 3.17
CA GLU A 16 -11.00 -20.44 2.79
C GLU A 16 -9.90 -19.48 2.32
N ALA A 17 -8.64 -19.94 2.29
CA ALA A 17 -7.56 -19.16 1.72
C ALA A 17 -7.87 -18.85 0.24
N GLU A 18 -7.66 -17.61 -0.18
CA GLU A 18 -7.89 -17.17 -1.57
C GLU A 18 -6.55 -16.80 -2.22
N GLY A 19 -6.31 -17.34 -3.42
CA GLY A 19 -5.06 -17.17 -4.17
C GLY A 19 -4.07 -18.31 -3.97
N GLY A 20 -2.83 -18.14 -4.42
CA GLY A 20 -1.79 -19.18 -4.34
C GLY A 20 -0.49 -18.77 -4.99
N ALA A 21 0.40 -19.74 -5.22
CA ALA A 21 1.61 -19.52 -6.01
C ALA A 21 1.23 -19.22 -7.46
N VAL A 22 2.04 -18.40 -8.12
CA VAL A 22 1.90 -18.17 -9.56
C VAL A 22 2.05 -19.49 -10.34
N SER A 23 1.23 -19.66 -11.38
CA SER A 23 1.40 -20.77 -12.31
C SER A 23 2.73 -20.65 -13.05
N LEU A 24 3.45 -21.76 -13.20
CA LEU A 24 4.66 -21.85 -14.03
C LEU A 24 4.41 -22.65 -15.31
N ALA A 25 3.14 -22.69 -15.76
CA ALA A 25 2.72 -23.46 -16.92
C ALA A 25 3.03 -22.73 -18.23
N ARG A 26 2.86 -21.40 -18.30
CA ARG A 26 3.06 -20.64 -19.54
C ARG A 26 4.09 -19.53 -19.31
N ILE A 27 5.34 -19.79 -19.68
CA ILE A 27 6.45 -18.88 -19.39
C ILE A 27 6.87 -18.15 -20.66
N LEU A 28 6.87 -16.82 -20.61
CA LEU A 28 7.41 -15.95 -21.65
C LEU A 28 8.87 -15.63 -21.34
N VAL A 29 9.79 -15.92 -22.28
CA VAL A 29 11.23 -15.68 -22.10
C VAL A 29 11.73 -14.67 -23.11
N ALA A 30 12.30 -13.56 -22.63
CA ALA A 30 12.91 -12.54 -23.50
C ALA A 30 14.26 -13.03 -24.06
N LEU A 31 14.36 -13.06 -25.39
CA LEU A 31 15.53 -13.54 -26.11
C LEU A 31 16.32 -12.39 -26.73
N ASP A 32 17.64 -12.36 -26.53
CA ASP A 32 18.55 -11.47 -27.27
C ASP A 32 19.95 -12.05 -27.49
N ALA A 33 20.17 -13.34 -27.20
CA ALA A 33 21.46 -14.03 -27.24
C ALA A 33 22.58 -13.41 -26.38
N SER A 34 22.23 -12.59 -25.38
CA SER A 34 23.15 -12.23 -24.31
C SER A 34 23.25 -13.37 -23.29
N GLU A 35 24.37 -13.45 -22.57
CA GLU A 35 24.55 -14.44 -21.49
C GLU A 35 23.42 -14.39 -20.44
N TYR A 36 22.85 -13.20 -20.21
CA TYR A 36 21.73 -13.01 -19.30
C TYR A 36 20.42 -13.60 -19.83
N SER A 37 20.16 -13.44 -21.12
CA SER A 37 19.01 -14.03 -21.80
C SER A 37 19.14 -15.55 -21.92
N ASP A 38 20.35 -16.06 -22.17
CA ASP A 38 20.61 -17.50 -22.21
C ASP A 38 20.39 -18.14 -20.83
N ARG A 39 20.92 -17.52 -19.75
CA ARG A 39 20.62 -17.95 -18.37
C ARG A 39 19.13 -17.84 -18.04
N ALA A 40 18.44 -16.80 -18.52
CA ALA A 40 17.00 -16.64 -18.35
C ALA A 40 16.20 -17.81 -18.95
N LEU A 41 16.60 -18.29 -20.12
CA LEU A 41 16.00 -19.48 -20.70
C LEU A 41 16.29 -20.75 -19.88
N GLU A 42 17.54 -20.93 -19.42
CA GLU A 42 17.91 -22.07 -18.58
C GLU A 42 17.10 -22.12 -17.28
N GLU A 43 16.94 -20.99 -16.59
CA GLU A 43 16.13 -20.92 -15.36
C GLU A 43 14.63 -21.09 -15.64
N ALA A 44 14.10 -20.56 -16.75
CA ALA A 44 12.71 -20.78 -17.14
C ALA A 44 12.42 -22.28 -17.37
N VAL A 45 13.31 -22.98 -18.07
CA VAL A 45 13.22 -24.42 -18.31
C VAL A 45 13.37 -25.23 -17.01
N ARG A 46 14.23 -24.76 -16.09
CA ARG A 46 14.40 -25.35 -14.76
C ARG A 46 13.12 -25.25 -13.91
N LEU A 47 12.41 -24.12 -13.99
CA LEU A 47 11.25 -23.81 -13.15
C LEU A 47 9.91 -24.34 -13.69
N SER A 48 9.76 -24.54 -15.01
CA SER A 48 8.51 -24.93 -15.70
C SER A 48 7.98 -26.36 -15.40
N ASN A 49 8.32 -26.95 -14.25
CA ASN A 49 8.14 -28.35 -13.80
C ASN A 49 7.11 -29.23 -14.59
N THR A 50 7.55 -30.44 -14.94
CA THR A 50 6.95 -31.45 -15.86
C THR A 50 5.51 -31.83 -15.49
N ALA A 51 4.48 -31.78 -16.33
CA ALA A 51 4.36 -32.22 -17.73
C ALA A 51 3.67 -31.23 -18.70
N ASP A 52 3.16 -30.10 -18.20
CA ASP A 52 2.32 -29.16 -18.96
C ASP A 52 2.95 -27.77 -19.12
N GLY A 53 4.21 -27.59 -18.67
CA GLY A 53 4.93 -26.33 -18.79
C GLY A 53 5.44 -26.06 -20.21
N GLU A 54 4.98 -24.97 -20.80
CA GLU A 54 5.31 -24.46 -22.13
C GLU A 54 6.18 -23.21 -22.04
N ILE A 55 7.15 -23.09 -22.95
CA ILE A 55 8.05 -21.94 -23.04
C ILE A 55 7.77 -21.20 -24.36
N THR A 56 7.44 -19.92 -24.28
CA THR A 56 7.39 -19.05 -25.44
C THR A 56 8.59 -18.12 -25.42
N GLY A 57 9.48 -18.26 -26.40
CA GLY A 57 10.53 -17.27 -26.61
C GLY A 57 9.97 -16.04 -27.30
N ILE A 58 10.36 -14.85 -26.86
CA ILE A 58 10.02 -13.59 -27.51
C ILE A 58 11.26 -12.79 -27.86
N HIS A 59 11.37 -12.39 -29.13
CA HIS A 59 12.36 -11.40 -29.59
C HIS A 59 11.67 -10.40 -30.50
N ALA A 60 11.61 -9.15 -30.06
CA ALA A 60 11.07 -8.07 -30.87
C ALA A 60 12.16 -7.45 -31.73
N TYR A 61 11.86 -7.21 -33.01
CA TYR A 61 12.76 -6.55 -33.95
C TYR A 61 12.13 -5.27 -34.50
N ALA A 62 12.94 -4.23 -34.73
CA ALA A 62 12.45 -2.89 -35.07
C ALA A 62 12.83 -2.48 -36.50
N ALA A 63 12.38 -3.24 -37.51
CA ALA A 63 12.72 -2.98 -38.91
C ALA A 63 12.27 -1.58 -39.37
N LEU A 64 11.05 -1.14 -39.03
CA LEU A 64 10.54 0.18 -39.41
C LEU A 64 11.32 1.34 -38.78
N LEU A 65 11.84 1.16 -37.56
CA LEU A 65 12.67 2.18 -36.93
C LEU A 65 14.01 2.33 -37.62
N HIS A 66 14.59 1.22 -38.10
CA HIS A 66 15.84 1.21 -38.84
C HIS A 66 15.67 1.90 -40.19
N ASP A 67 14.61 1.56 -40.94
CA ASP A 67 14.24 2.23 -42.19
C ASP A 67 14.10 3.75 -42.03
N ARG A 68 13.34 4.20 -41.01
CA ARG A 68 13.20 5.64 -40.72
C ARG A 68 14.54 6.34 -40.49
N ARG A 69 15.49 5.68 -39.82
CA ARG A 69 16.83 6.25 -39.58
C ARG A 69 17.65 6.29 -40.86
N PHE A 70 17.58 5.25 -41.70
CA PHE A 70 18.21 5.26 -43.01
C PHE A 70 17.73 6.45 -43.85
N LYS A 71 16.41 6.66 -43.93
CA LYS A 71 15.80 7.80 -44.64
C LYS A 71 16.25 9.18 -44.12
N GLN A 72 16.55 9.30 -42.83
CA GLN A 72 17.08 10.54 -42.24
C GLN A 72 18.56 10.79 -42.57
N MET A 73 19.33 9.75 -42.90
CA MET A 73 20.75 9.85 -43.22
C MET A 73 21.01 10.14 -44.70
N GLU A 74 19.99 10.04 -45.56
CA GLU A 74 20.12 10.14 -47.02
C GLU A 74 20.85 11.43 -47.47
N GLY A 75 20.55 12.57 -46.86
CA GLY A 75 21.20 13.85 -47.16
C GLY A 75 22.67 13.96 -46.75
N GLY A 76 23.18 13.00 -45.97
CA GLY A 76 24.58 12.92 -45.54
C GLY A 76 25.37 11.79 -46.20
N LEU A 77 24.78 11.07 -47.15
CA LEU A 77 25.47 9.99 -47.86
C LEU A 77 26.53 10.52 -48.82
N PRO A 78 27.62 9.76 -49.08
CA PRO A 78 28.64 10.14 -50.07
C PRO A 78 28.04 10.42 -51.46
N GLU A 79 28.68 11.31 -52.23
CA GLU A 79 28.19 11.83 -53.52
C GLU A 79 27.77 10.75 -54.52
N ARG A 80 28.44 9.59 -54.52
CA ARG A 80 28.09 8.44 -55.37
C ARG A 80 26.68 7.87 -55.14
N TYR A 81 26.05 8.16 -54.01
CA TYR A 81 24.69 7.72 -53.70
C TYR A 81 23.64 8.81 -53.93
N LEU A 82 24.01 10.06 -54.20
CA LEU A 82 23.05 11.18 -54.26
C LEU A 82 22.24 11.24 -55.56
N GLU A 83 22.52 10.35 -56.52
CA GLU A 83 21.71 10.17 -57.73
C GLU A 83 20.34 9.56 -57.39
N GLU A 84 19.26 10.06 -57.98
CA GLU A 84 17.89 9.68 -57.63
C GLU A 84 17.62 8.18 -57.84
N GLU A 85 18.04 7.62 -58.98
CA GLU A 85 17.89 6.19 -59.28
C GLU A 85 18.68 5.31 -58.30
N GLU A 86 19.89 5.75 -57.94
CA GLU A 86 20.73 5.04 -56.97
C GLU A 86 20.11 5.09 -55.57
N MET A 87 19.62 6.26 -55.14
CA MET A 87 18.91 6.38 -53.84
C MET A 87 17.68 5.49 -53.77
N MET A 88 16.87 5.43 -54.84
CA MET A 88 15.71 4.54 -54.89
C MET A 88 16.12 3.08 -54.79
N TYR A 89 17.15 2.67 -55.54
CA TYR A 89 17.70 1.31 -55.45
C TYR A 89 18.22 1.00 -54.04
N GLN A 90 18.94 1.93 -53.40
CA GLN A 90 19.45 1.73 -52.04
C GLN A 90 18.32 1.61 -51.00
N ARG A 91 17.20 2.32 -51.15
CA ARG A 91 16.02 2.14 -50.28
C ARG A 91 15.44 0.74 -50.39
N ASP A 92 15.17 0.29 -51.62
CA ASP A 92 14.58 -1.03 -51.86
C ASP A 92 15.49 -2.16 -51.35
N VAL A 93 16.78 -2.06 -51.64
CA VAL A 93 17.78 -3.05 -51.18
C VAL A 93 17.92 -3.02 -49.65
N HIS A 94 17.98 -1.85 -49.05
CA HIS A 94 18.09 -1.71 -47.60
C HIS A 94 16.87 -2.28 -46.89
N ASP A 95 15.66 -1.94 -47.33
CA ASP A 95 14.42 -2.41 -46.71
C ASP A 95 14.30 -3.94 -46.77
N ASP A 96 14.65 -4.53 -47.92
CA ASP A 96 14.64 -5.98 -48.12
C ASP A 96 15.76 -6.70 -47.34
N LEU A 97 16.97 -6.13 -47.27
CA LEU A 97 18.10 -6.70 -46.51
C LEU A 97 17.87 -6.62 -45.00
N ILE A 98 17.36 -5.49 -44.51
CA ILE A 98 17.14 -5.29 -43.07
C ILE A 98 15.95 -6.11 -42.61
N GLY A 99 14.83 -6.12 -43.36
CA GLY A 99 13.67 -6.94 -43.04
C GLY A 99 14.03 -8.43 -42.96
N ARG A 100 14.65 -8.97 -44.01
CA ARG A 100 15.09 -10.39 -44.01
C ARG A 100 16.18 -10.65 -42.97
N GLY A 101 17.14 -9.74 -42.84
CA GLY A 101 18.25 -9.87 -41.89
C GLY A 101 17.78 -9.94 -40.44
N LEU A 102 16.90 -9.03 -40.02
CA LEU A 102 16.35 -9.01 -38.66
C LEU A 102 15.47 -10.22 -38.35
N ASN A 103 14.72 -10.73 -39.34
CA ASN A 103 13.99 -12.00 -39.21
C ASN A 103 14.94 -13.18 -39.01
N ILE A 104 15.99 -13.31 -39.84
CA ILE A 104 17.00 -14.38 -39.71
C ILE A 104 17.67 -14.34 -38.33
N ILE A 105 18.01 -13.16 -37.82
CA ILE A 105 18.59 -13.00 -36.48
C ILE A 105 17.60 -13.48 -35.41
N SER A 106 16.34 -13.06 -35.49
CA SER A 106 15.29 -13.48 -34.56
C SER A 106 15.10 -15.00 -34.59
N ASP A 107 15.00 -15.59 -35.78
CA ASP A 107 14.89 -17.03 -35.98
C ASP A 107 16.09 -17.78 -35.38
N SER A 108 17.30 -17.23 -35.54
CA SER A 108 18.52 -17.83 -34.98
C SER A 108 18.48 -17.86 -33.44
N TYR A 109 17.97 -16.82 -32.79
CA TYR A 109 17.79 -16.80 -31.33
C TYR A 109 16.76 -17.85 -30.89
N HIS A 110 15.65 -17.95 -31.63
CA HIS A 110 14.64 -18.97 -31.39
C HIS A 110 15.16 -20.40 -31.64
N ASP A 111 16.05 -20.62 -32.60
CA ASP A 111 16.65 -21.94 -32.89
C ASP A 111 17.49 -22.43 -31.70
N VAL A 112 18.34 -21.55 -31.15
CA VAL A 112 19.12 -21.87 -29.95
C VAL A 112 18.20 -22.20 -28.78
N ALA A 113 17.14 -21.40 -28.59
CA ALA A 113 16.21 -21.62 -27.50
C ALA A 113 15.40 -22.93 -27.65
N ALA A 114 14.96 -23.24 -28.87
CA ALA A 114 14.27 -24.48 -29.19
C ALA A 114 15.12 -25.71 -28.85
N VAL A 115 16.42 -25.68 -29.13
CA VAL A 115 17.34 -26.78 -28.78
C VAL A 115 17.44 -26.98 -27.27
N VAL A 116 17.45 -25.91 -26.47
CA VAL A 116 17.49 -26.00 -24.99
C VAL A 116 16.18 -26.59 -24.46
N CYS A 117 15.03 -26.13 -24.97
CA CYS A 117 13.72 -26.64 -24.59
C CYS A 117 13.52 -28.11 -25.01
N GLU A 118 13.95 -28.50 -26.22
CA GLU A 118 13.86 -29.87 -26.73
C GLU A 118 14.65 -30.86 -25.84
N LYS A 119 15.89 -30.49 -25.46
CA LYS A 119 16.71 -31.29 -24.53
C LYS A 119 16.00 -31.55 -23.20
N SER A 120 15.20 -30.58 -22.76
CA SER A 120 14.44 -30.66 -21.50
C SER A 120 12.99 -31.11 -21.69
N LYS A 121 12.64 -31.56 -22.91
CA LYS A 121 11.31 -32.04 -23.31
C LYS A 121 10.20 -31.03 -23.00
N ARG A 122 10.44 -29.76 -23.30
CA ARG A 122 9.48 -28.66 -23.14
C ARG A 122 8.94 -28.20 -24.48
N PRO A 123 7.60 -28.05 -24.65
CA PRO A 123 7.02 -27.35 -25.78
C PRO A 123 7.63 -25.95 -25.90
N TYR A 124 7.96 -25.57 -27.14
CA TYR A 124 8.56 -24.29 -27.44
C TYR A 124 7.78 -23.56 -28.53
N HIS A 125 7.39 -22.31 -28.26
CA HIS A 125 6.72 -21.44 -29.20
C HIS A 125 7.58 -20.20 -29.50
N ARG A 126 7.44 -19.68 -30.73
CA ARG A 126 8.17 -18.51 -31.22
C ARG A 126 7.24 -17.32 -31.29
N LEU A 127 7.69 -16.20 -30.76
CA LEU A 127 7.00 -14.92 -30.85
C LEU A 127 8.00 -13.83 -31.28
N SER A 128 7.91 -13.40 -32.54
CA SER A 128 8.82 -12.37 -33.09
C SER A 128 8.04 -11.14 -33.57
N PRO A 129 7.53 -10.29 -32.65
CA PRO A 129 6.72 -9.14 -33.03
C PRO A 129 7.59 -7.98 -33.55
N GLU A 130 7.12 -7.31 -34.60
CA GLU A 130 7.75 -6.09 -35.12
C GLU A 130 7.47 -4.90 -34.18
N GLY A 131 8.50 -4.16 -33.78
CA GLY A 131 8.37 -2.96 -32.95
C GLY A 131 9.50 -2.74 -31.95
N LYS A 132 9.28 -1.80 -31.02
CA LYS A 132 10.23 -1.50 -29.94
C LYS A 132 10.22 -2.62 -28.90
N ASN A 133 11.41 -3.08 -28.51
CA ASN A 133 11.57 -4.26 -27.64
C ASN A 133 10.73 -4.23 -26.36
N TYR A 134 10.86 -3.17 -25.57
CA TYR A 134 10.12 -3.07 -24.30
C TYR A 134 8.59 -3.00 -24.51
N ALA A 135 8.12 -2.38 -25.61
CA ALA A 135 6.70 -2.21 -25.86
C ALA A 135 6.06 -3.55 -26.23
N ARG A 136 6.70 -4.30 -27.13
CA ARG A 136 6.24 -5.63 -27.53
C ARG A 136 6.28 -6.64 -26.39
N LEU A 137 7.29 -6.56 -25.52
CA LEU A 137 7.35 -7.37 -24.30
C LEU A 137 6.18 -7.06 -23.35
N VAL A 138 5.91 -5.78 -23.08
CA VAL A 138 4.79 -5.36 -22.22
C VAL A 138 3.45 -5.81 -22.81
N GLU A 139 3.22 -5.56 -24.09
CA GLU A 139 1.99 -5.98 -24.79
C GLU A 139 1.79 -7.49 -24.73
N ALA A 140 2.85 -8.29 -24.87
CA ALA A 140 2.75 -9.74 -24.71
C ALA A 140 2.34 -10.10 -23.27
N THR A 141 2.87 -9.43 -22.25
CA THR A 141 2.49 -9.68 -20.85
C THR A 141 1.10 -9.16 -20.47
N GLU A 142 0.49 -8.28 -21.26
CA GLU A 142 -0.89 -7.83 -21.08
C GLU A 142 -1.93 -8.83 -21.61
N THR A 143 -1.47 -9.86 -22.33
CA THR A 143 -2.33 -10.98 -22.74
C THR A 143 -2.48 -11.98 -21.61
N ASP A 144 -3.60 -12.72 -21.60
CA ASP A 144 -3.82 -13.83 -20.67
C ASP A 144 -3.07 -15.10 -21.06
N ASP A 145 -2.13 -15.05 -22.02
CA ASP A 145 -1.42 -16.21 -22.59
C ASP A 145 -0.22 -16.65 -21.74
N PHE A 146 0.26 -15.80 -20.82
CA PHE A 146 1.47 -16.04 -20.03
C PHE A 146 1.23 -15.81 -18.54
N ASP A 147 1.85 -16.66 -17.72
CA ASP A 147 1.77 -16.57 -16.27
C ASP A 147 2.96 -15.78 -15.68
N VAL A 148 4.13 -15.92 -16.32
CA VAL A 148 5.40 -15.32 -15.87
C VAL A 148 6.22 -14.83 -17.05
N LEU A 149 6.79 -13.64 -16.91
CA LEU A 149 7.85 -13.13 -17.78
C LEU A 149 9.23 -13.39 -17.16
N VAL A 150 10.15 -13.94 -17.95
CA VAL A 150 11.56 -14.16 -17.56
C VAL A 150 12.47 -13.38 -18.50
N LEU A 151 13.35 -12.55 -17.94
CA LEU A 151 14.27 -11.72 -18.72
C LEU A 151 15.62 -11.48 -18.03
N GLY A 152 16.63 -11.24 -18.85
CA GLY A 152 17.94 -10.79 -18.38
C GLY A 152 17.91 -9.37 -17.81
N ALA A 153 18.66 -9.13 -16.74
CA ALA A 153 18.86 -7.79 -16.20
C ALA A 153 19.62 -6.88 -17.17
N LEU A 154 20.49 -7.45 -17.99
CA LEU A 154 21.26 -6.77 -19.03
C LEU A 154 21.07 -7.53 -20.36
N GLY A 155 21.35 -6.85 -21.47
CA GLY A 155 21.29 -7.43 -22.81
C GLY A 155 22.57 -7.14 -23.60
N LEU A 156 22.54 -7.37 -24.92
CA LEU A 156 23.72 -7.22 -25.80
C LEU A 156 24.42 -5.85 -25.75
N GLY A 157 23.67 -4.78 -25.44
CA GLY A 157 24.18 -3.41 -25.37
C GLY A 157 24.79 -3.02 -24.01
N ALA A 158 25.05 -3.97 -23.11
CA ALA A 158 25.57 -3.68 -21.78
C ALA A 158 26.97 -3.06 -21.82
N VAL A 159 27.19 -2.04 -20.99
CA VAL A 159 28.50 -1.41 -20.79
C VAL A 159 29.05 -1.73 -19.40
N PRO A 160 30.38 -1.75 -19.19
CA PRO A 160 30.97 -2.01 -17.88
C PRO A 160 30.39 -1.09 -16.79
N GLY A 161 30.01 -1.68 -15.65
CA GLY A 161 29.38 -0.97 -14.52
C GLY A 161 27.85 -0.85 -14.61
N SER A 162 27.22 -1.31 -15.68
CA SER A 162 25.75 -1.34 -15.78
C SER A 162 25.15 -2.30 -14.75
N GLN A 163 24.15 -1.85 -13.99
CA GLN A 163 23.46 -2.69 -13.00
C GLN A 163 22.16 -3.30 -13.54
N ILE A 164 21.48 -2.57 -14.43
CA ILE A 164 20.22 -2.97 -15.06
C ILE A 164 20.10 -2.28 -16.43
N GLY A 165 19.50 -2.98 -17.38
CA GLY A 165 19.28 -2.52 -18.74
C GLY A 165 17.97 -1.75 -18.88
N THR A 166 17.92 -0.85 -19.86
CA THR A 166 16.76 0.03 -20.09
C THR A 166 15.50 -0.73 -20.50
N VAL A 167 15.63 -1.85 -21.22
CA VAL A 167 14.50 -2.71 -21.58
C VAL A 167 13.97 -3.40 -20.33
N CYS A 168 14.85 -4.06 -19.55
CA CYS A 168 14.47 -4.71 -18.30
C CYS A 168 13.72 -3.76 -17.37
N GLU A 169 14.26 -2.57 -17.12
CA GLU A 169 13.65 -1.59 -16.24
C GLU A 169 12.28 -1.11 -16.72
N ARG A 170 12.11 -0.87 -18.03
CA ARG A 170 10.84 -0.42 -18.59
C ARG A 170 9.77 -1.50 -18.56
N VAL A 171 10.16 -2.75 -18.82
CA VAL A 171 9.24 -3.89 -18.87
C VAL A 171 8.79 -4.26 -17.48
N VAL A 172 9.71 -4.42 -16.52
CA VAL A 172 9.38 -4.78 -15.14
C VAL A 172 8.38 -3.82 -14.50
N ARG A 173 8.55 -2.51 -14.70
CA ARG A 173 7.62 -1.49 -14.19
C ARG A 173 6.20 -1.63 -14.73
N ARG A 174 6.05 -2.14 -15.97
CA ARG A 174 4.78 -2.12 -16.72
C ARG A 174 4.13 -3.49 -16.85
N SER A 175 4.88 -4.57 -16.68
CA SER A 175 4.34 -5.91 -16.76
C SER A 175 3.23 -6.08 -15.71
N PRO A 176 2.07 -6.66 -16.05
CA PRO A 176 1.00 -6.96 -15.11
C PRO A 176 1.09 -8.37 -14.51
N ILE A 177 2.04 -9.19 -14.96
CA ILE A 177 2.29 -10.55 -14.47
C ILE A 177 3.57 -10.62 -13.63
N ASP A 178 3.77 -11.75 -12.94
CA ASP A 178 5.00 -12.02 -12.21
C ASP A 178 6.21 -11.95 -13.16
N THR A 179 7.31 -11.34 -12.69
CA THR A 179 8.51 -11.14 -13.52
C THR A 179 9.77 -11.62 -12.81
N LEU A 180 10.50 -12.55 -13.43
CA LEU A 180 11.81 -13.03 -13.00
C LEU A 180 12.93 -12.32 -13.76
N VAL A 181 13.74 -11.56 -13.03
CA VAL A 181 14.92 -10.85 -13.53
C VAL A 181 16.18 -11.64 -13.20
N ILE A 182 16.90 -12.07 -14.25
CA ILE A 182 18.17 -12.76 -14.10
C ILE A 182 19.32 -11.78 -13.94
N LYS A 183 19.99 -11.81 -12.78
CA LYS A 183 21.06 -10.87 -12.39
C LYS A 183 22.47 -11.43 -12.49
N ASP A 184 22.64 -12.75 -12.46
CA ASP A 184 23.94 -13.42 -12.51
C ASP A 184 23.92 -14.52 -13.58
N THR A 185 24.85 -14.49 -14.53
CA THR A 185 24.89 -15.46 -15.64
C THR A 185 25.49 -16.80 -15.22
N LYS A 186 26.20 -16.84 -14.09
CA LYS A 186 26.97 -18.01 -13.62
C LYS A 186 26.31 -18.77 -12.49
N ARG A 187 25.25 -18.19 -11.92
CA ARG A 187 24.54 -18.75 -10.79
C ARG A 187 23.17 -19.24 -11.23
N ALA A 188 22.76 -20.40 -10.72
CA ALA A 188 21.43 -20.94 -10.91
C ALA A 188 20.53 -20.67 -9.70
N ILE A 189 19.22 -20.65 -9.91
CA ILE A 189 18.27 -20.62 -8.80
C ILE A 189 18.39 -21.94 -8.04
N GLY A 190 18.64 -21.80 -6.74
CA GLY A 190 18.91 -22.90 -5.82
C GLY A 190 20.38 -23.12 -5.46
N ASP A 191 21.34 -22.38 -6.04
CA ASP A 191 22.75 -22.36 -5.60
C ASP A 191 22.96 -21.64 -4.23
N GLY A 192 21.89 -21.48 -3.47
CA GLY A 192 21.77 -20.72 -2.23
C GLY A 192 20.30 -20.61 -1.84
N PRO A 193 19.98 -20.13 -0.63
CA PRO A 193 18.60 -20.04 -0.18
C PRO A 193 17.79 -19.05 -1.02
N ILE A 194 16.48 -19.29 -1.08
CA ILE A 194 15.50 -18.34 -1.61
C ILE A 194 15.11 -17.42 -0.45
N VAL A 195 15.22 -16.11 -0.64
CA VAL A 195 14.79 -15.12 0.34
C VAL A 195 13.50 -14.48 -0.13
N VAL A 196 12.48 -14.42 0.72
CA VAL A 196 11.21 -13.75 0.43
C VAL A 196 10.98 -12.57 1.37
N GLY A 197 10.64 -11.41 0.81
CA GLY A 197 10.31 -10.22 1.59
C GLY A 197 8.83 -10.19 1.97
N ILE A 198 8.56 -10.04 3.26
CA ILE A 198 7.22 -10.01 3.85
C ILE A 198 6.94 -8.62 4.42
N ASP A 199 5.86 -8.00 3.96
CA ASP A 199 5.39 -6.69 4.46
C ASP A 199 3.92 -6.71 4.91
N GLY A 200 3.28 -7.88 4.91
CA GLY A 200 1.89 -8.08 5.31
C GLY A 200 0.86 -7.81 4.19
N SER A 201 1.28 -7.32 3.03
CA SER A 201 0.38 -7.16 1.87
C SER A 201 0.02 -8.50 1.23
N GLU A 202 -1.14 -8.58 0.58
CA GLU A 202 -1.59 -9.76 -0.16
C GLU A 202 -0.59 -10.17 -1.26
N ILE A 203 0.11 -9.19 -1.86
CA ILE A 203 1.15 -9.45 -2.87
C ILE A 203 2.40 -10.05 -2.22
N SER A 204 2.82 -9.57 -1.04
CA SER A 204 3.94 -10.20 -0.31
C SER A 204 3.62 -11.64 0.13
N ASN A 205 2.36 -11.90 0.46
CA ASN A 205 1.86 -13.22 0.77
C ASN A 205 1.81 -14.12 -0.48
N GLY A 206 1.44 -13.59 -1.65
CA GLY A 206 1.54 -14.32 -2.92
C GLY A 206 2.99 -14.63 -3.30
N ALA A 207 3.90 -13.68 -3.05
CA ALA A 207 5.34 -13.86 -3.19
C ALA A 207 5.87 -14.98 -2.28
N LEU A 208 5.36 -15.11 -1.03
CA LEU A 208 5.65 -16.25 -0.16
C LEU A 208 5.21 -17.56 -0.79
N MET A 209 3.97 -17.65 -1.31
CA MET A 209 3.49 -18.88 -1.93
C MET A 209 4.36 -19.29 -3.13
N THR A 210 4.75 -18.34 -3.98
CA THR A 210 5.67 -18.59 -5.09
C THR A 210 7.05 -19.04 -4.61
N ALA A 211 7.60 -18.42 -3.55
CA ALA A 211 8.88 -18.82 -2.99
C ALA A 211 8.85 -20.25 -2.41
N LEU A 212 7.74 -20.63 -1.74
CA LEU A 212 7.52 -21.97 -1.22
C LEU A 212 7.41 -23.02 -2.33
N ASP A 213 6.66 -22.74 -3.39
CA ASP A 213 6.53 -23.63 -4.55
C ASP A 213 7.89 -23.86 -5.24
N ILE A 214 8.64 -22.78 -5.51
CA ILE A 214 9.99 -22.90 -6.09
C ILE A 214 10.93 -23.64 -5.13
N GLY A 215 10.88 -23.33 -3.83
CA GLY A 215 11.67 -23.98 -2.79
C GLY A 215 11.45 -25.49 -2.72
N GLN A 216 10.19 -25.93 -2.74
CA GLN A 216 9.82 -27.34 -2.77
C GLN A 216 10.30 -28.03 -4.05
N ARG A 217 10.13 -27.40 -5.22
CA ARG A 217 10.54 -27.96 -6.53
C ARG A 217 12.04 -28.19 -6.61
N LEU A 218 12.82 -27.26 -6.09
CA LEU A 218 14.27 -27.30 -6.17
C LEU A 218 14.93 -27.96 -4.94
N GLY A 219 14.15 -28.24 -3.89
CA GLY A 219 14.65 -28.79 -2.63
C GLY A 219 15.57 -27.82 -1.89
N VAL A 220 15.25 -26.53 -1.91
CA VAL A 220 16.07 -25.46 -1.33
C VAL A 220 15.36 -24.72 -0.22
N GLU A 221 16.13 -24.24 0.75
CA GLU A 221 15.60 -23.53 1.91
C GLU A 221 15.01 -22.16 1.52
N VAL A 222 13.88 -21.82 2.16
CA VAL A 222 13.21 -20.53 2.01
C VAL A 222 13.37 -19.74 3.31
N HIS A 223 13.86 -18.50 3.17
CA HIS A 223 14.06 -17.56 4.26
C HIS A 223 13.05 -16.41 4.11
N ALA A 224 12.09 -16.31 5.01
CA ALA A 224 11.18 -15.16 5.07
C ALA A 224 11.79 -14.03 5.90
N VAL A 225 11.86 -12.84 5.31
CA VAL A 225 12.42 -11.65 5.97
C VAL A 225 11.42 -10.51 5.99
N ALA A 226 11.36 -9.81 7.11
CA ALA A 226 10.60 -8.59 7.26
C ALA A 226 11.54 -7.51 7.79
N ALA A 227 11.44 -6.29 7.28
CA ALA A 227 12.36 -5.21 7.64
C ALA A 227 11.61 -3.98 8.12
N TYR A 228 12.08 -3.39 9.22
CA TYR A 228 11.52 -2.17 9.80
C TYR A 228 12.62 -1.15 10.09
N ASP A 229 12.30 0.14 9.96
CA ASP A 229 13.27 1.23 10.12
C ASP A 229 13.00 1.99 11.43
N PRO A 230 13.68 1.63 12.55
CA PRO A 230 13.50 2.33 13.83
C PRO A 230 14.08 3.75 13.80
N TYR A 231 14.97 4.06 12.84
CA TYR A 231 15.73 5.31 12.84
C TYR A 231 15.04 6.46 12.10
N TYR A 232 14.08 6.16 11.22
CA TYR A 232 13.45 7.18 10.39
C TYR A 232 12.74 8.25 11.23
N HIS A 233 11.96 7.83 12.24
CA HIS A 233 11.24 8.74 13.11
C HIS A 233 12.22 9.67 13.84
N TYR A 234 13.30 9.12 14.40
CA TYR A 234 14.33 9.92 15.07
C TYR A 234 14.90 11.02 14.17
N VAL A 235 15.26 10.69 12.93
CA VAL A 235 15.81 11.67 11.98
C VAL A 235 14.76 12.72 11.57
N ALA A 236 13.53 12.28 11.29
CA ALA A 236 12.45 13.17 10.89
C ALA A 236 12.10 14.17 12.01
N PHE A 237 11.93 13.69 13.26
CA PHE A 237 11.62 14.53 14.41
C PHE A 237 12.72 15.57 14.69
N ASN A 238 13.99 15.16 14.65
CA ASN A 238 15.11 16.08 14.86
C ASN A 238 15.19 17.18 13.78
N LYS A 239 14.86 16.85 12.53
CA LYS A 239 14.82 17.85 11.45
C LYS A 239 13.64 18.81 11.60
N ILE A 240 12.47 18.29 11.97
CA ILE A 240 11.26 19.10 12.18
C ILE A 240 11.44 20.06 13.37
N ALA A 241 12.03 19.58 14.48
CA ALA A 241 12.33 20.41 15.64
C ALA A 241 13.22 21.62 15.30
N GLY A 242 14.12 21.49 14.32
CA GLY A 242 15.00 22.56 13.87
C GLY A 242 14.36 23.63 12.97
N VAL A 243 13.15 23.39 12.44
CA VAL A 243 12.44 24.32 11.53
C VAL A 243 11.15 24.90 12.10
N LEU A 244 10.69 24.39 13.26
CA LEU A 244 9.48 24.87 13.91
C LEU A 244 9.72 26.20 14.64
N SER A 245 8.70 27.07 14.63
CA SER A 245 8.70 28.29 15.45
C SER A 245 8.65 27.93 16.94
N GLU A 246 9.07 28.85 17.82
CA GLU A 246 9.01 28.63 19.26
C GLU A 246 7.58 28.33 19.77
N GLU A 247 6.57 28.91 19.13
CA GLU A 247 5.15 28.67 19.46
C GLU A 247 4.71 27.26 19.03
N ALA A 248 5.06 26.84 17.82
CA ALA A 248 4.74 25.50 17.32
C ALA A 248 5.48 24.41 18.10
N GLY A 249 6.73 24.68 18.50
CA GLY A 249 7.52 23.74 19.30
C GLY A 249 6.97 23.50 20.72
N LYS A 250 6.33 24.51 21.33
CA LYS A 250 5.67 24.37 22.65
C LYS A 250 4.42 23.50 22.59
N VAL A 251 3.68 23.54 21.47
CA VAL A 251 2.51 22.68 21.24
C VAL A 251 2.93 21.23 21.00
N PHE A 252 4.06 21.02 20.34
CA PHE A 252 4.51 19.70 19.88
C PHE A 252 5.06 18.79 21.01
N ARG A 253 5.36 19.33 22.20
CA ARG A 253 5.82 18.57 23.41
C ARG A 253 6.90 17.49 23.13
N PHE A 254 8.01 17.89 22.50
CA PHE A 254 9.03 16.96 22.00
C PHE A 254 9.55 15.93 22.99
N LYS A 255 9.86 16.29 24.25
CA LYS A 255 10.42 15.33 25.21
C LYS A 255 9.46 14.19 25.57
N GLU A 256 8.16 14.49 25.67
CA GLU A 256 7.13 13.48 25.95
C GLU A 256 6.90 12.60 24.72
N GLN A 257 6.93 13.18 23.51
CA GLN A 257 6.82 12.41 22.27
C GLN A 257 8.05 11.55 22.00
N GLU A 258 9.27 12.05 22.19
CA GLU A 258 10.51 11.33 21.93
C GLU A 258 10.59 10.05 22.79
N GLN A 259 10.21 10.16 24.07
CA GLN A 259 10.17 9.02 24.99
C GLN A 259 9.06 8.00 24.63
N LEU A 260 7.92 8.47 24.12
CA LEU A 260 6.85 7.60 23.59
C LEU A 260 7.26 6.88 22.30
N HIS A 261 8.10 7.49 21.47
CA HIS A 261 8.56 6.89 20.23
C HIS A 261 9.63 5.81 20.46
N GLU A 262 10.60 6.04 21.36
CA GLU A 262 11.63 5.03 21.68
C GLU A 262 11.05 3.78 22.36
N GLU A 263 10.16 3.93 23.36
CA GLU A 263 9.69 2.78 24.16
C GLU A 263 8.45 2.08 23.59
N LEU A 264 7.59 2.77 22.81
CA LEU A 264 6.29 2.23 22.41
C LEU A 264 6.15 2.01 20.90
N ILE A 265 6.84 2.80 20.07
CA ILE A 265 6.66 2.78 18.62
C ILE A 265 7.65 1.84 17.94
N ASP A 266 8.92 1.83 18.33
CA ASP A 266 9.91 0.92 17.74
C ASP A 266 9.60 -0.55 18.06
N ASP A 267 9.29 -0.85 19.31
CA ASP A 267 8.82 -2.18 19.75
C ASP A 267 7.45 -2.53 19.13
N GLY A 268 6.56 -1.55 18.98
CA GLY A 268 5.25 -1.72 18.37
C GLY A 268 5.34 -2.08 16.88
N ILE A 269 6.16 -1.36 16.12
CA ILE A 269 6.39 -1.62 14.69
C ILE A 269 7.11 -2.95 14.50
N ALA A 270 8.16 -3.22 15.29
CA ALA A 270 8.85 -4.50 15.27
C ALA A 270 7.87 -5.67 15.48
N LYS A 271 6.94 -5.53 16.42
CA LYS A 271 5.89 -6.53 16.69
C LYS A 271 4.93 -6.74 15.51
N ILE A 272 4.58 -5.69 14.78
CA ILE A 272 3.74 -5.81 13.58
C ILE A 272 4.46 -6.66 12.53
N TYR A 273 5.71 -6.33 12.18
CA TYR A 273 6.47 -7.10 11.19
C TYR A 273 6.80 -8.52 11.67
N GLN A 274 7.02 -8.70 12.97
CA GLN A 274 7.16 -10.01 13.58
C GLN A 274 5.89 -10.86 13.40
N SER A 275 4.70 -10.27 13.60
CA SER A 275 3.44 -10.99 13.37
C SER A 275 3.26 -11.41 11.90
N HIS A 276 3.75 -10.62 10.94
CA HIS A 276 3.74 -11.01 9.53
C HIS A 276 4.65 -12.21 9.26
N LEU A 277 5.80 -12.30 9.93
CA LEU A 277 6.68 -13.47 9.84
C LEU A 277 6.06 -14.72 10.48
N GLU A 278 5.35 -14.56 11.59
CA GLU A 278 4.62 -15.65 12.26
C GLU A 278 3.50 -16.20 11.36
N ILE A 279 2.74 -15.31 10.71
CA ILE A 279 1.73 -15.69 9.70
C ILE A 279 2.39 -16.42 8.53
N ALA A 280 3.55 -15.96 8.06
CA ALA A 280 4.28 -16.62 6.98
C ALA A 280 4.78 -18.02 7.39
N GLU A 281 5.31 -18.17 8.60
CA GLU A 281 5.74 -19.46 9.15
C GLU A 281 4.58 -20.44 9.28
N ARG A 282 3.43 -19.96 9.77
CA ARG A 282 2.22 -20.77 9.88
C ARG A 282 1.71 -21.20 8.50
N THR A 283 1.65 -20.27 7.55
CA THR A 283 1.24 -20.54 6.17
C THR A 283 2.15 -21.59 5.52
N ALA A 284 3.46 -21.48 5.71
CA ALA A 284 4.41 -22.46 5.22
C ALA A 284 4.23 -23.84 5.89
N SER A 285 4.02 -23.87 7.20
CA SER A 285 3.76 -25.10 7.95
C SER A 285 2.50 -25.81 7.48
N ASP A 286 1.43 -25.08 7.17
CA ASP A 286 0.19 -25.64 6.64
C ASP A 286 0.40 -26.21 5.21
N ALA A 287 1.34 -25.66 4.44
CA ALA A 287 1.82 -26.20 3.18
C ALA A 287 2.87 -27.32 3.32
N GLY A 288 3.21 -27.72 4.55
CA GLY A 288 4.20 -28.77 4.82
C GLY A 288 5.66 -28.36 4.58
N VAL A 289 5.96 -27.06 4.52
CA VAL A 289 7.31 -26.51 4.31
C VAL A 289 7.83 -25.87 5.59
N LYS A 290 9.08 -26.16 5.93
CA LYS A 290 9.78 -25.43 6.99
C LYS A 290 10.53 -24.25 6.36
N ILE A 291 10.36 -23.06 6.94
CA ILE A 291 11.08 -21.85 6.54
C ILE A 291 11.92 -21.29 7.69
N THR A 292 12.91 -20.48 7.35
CA THR A 292 13.66 -19.67 8.31
C THR A 292 13.06 -18.26 8.33
N THR A 293 12.71 -17.73 9.49
CA THR A 293 12.21 -16.34 9.62
C THR A 293 13.29 -15.42 10.19
N LYS A 294 13.37 -14.18 9.70
CA LYS A 294 14.28 -13.17 10.24
C LYS A 294 13.69 -11.76 10.16
N LEU A 295 13.52 -11.14 11.32
CA LEU A 295 13.25 -9.71 11.43
C LEU A 295 14.57 -8.93 11.26
N LEU A 296 14.55 -7.91 10.39
CA LEU A 296 15.70 -7.10 10.02
C LEU A 296 15.48 -5.65 10.46
N ASP A 297 16.51 -5.05 11.05
CA ASP A 297 16.51 -3.66 11.48
C ASP A 297 17.16 -2.73 10.43
N GLY A 298 16.54 -1.57 10.24
CA GLY A 298 17.02 -0.49 9.38
C GLY A 298 16.23 -0.33 8.07
N LYS A 299 16.75 0.54 7.19
CA LYS A 299 16.05 0.86 5.94
C LYS A 299 15.84 -0.40 5.11
N ALA A 300 14.57 -0.75 4.86
CA ALA A 300 14.16 -2.05 4.32
C ALA A 300 15.04 -2.60 3.19
N PHE A 301 15.19 -1.87 2.06
CA PHE A 301 16.01 -2.37 0.96
C PHE A 301 17.48 -2.61 1.34
N LYS A 302 18.08 -1.76 2.21
CA LYS A 302 19.48 -1.95 2.65
C LYS A 302 19.63 -3.15 3.56
N ALA A 303 18.71 -3.32 4.51
CA ALA A 303 18.73 -4.43 5.45
C ALA A 303 18.57 -5.76 4.70
N VAL A 304 17.63 -5.81 3.74
CA VAL A 304 17.45 -6.98 2.86
C VAL A 304 18.69 -7.22 2.00
N LEU A 305 19.30 -6.19 1.39
CA LEU A 305 20.55 -6.36 0.63
C LEU A 305 21.70 -6.93 1.48
N SER A 306 21.85 -6.47 2.73
CA SER A 306 22.84 -7.04 3.65
C SER A 306 22.58 -8.51 3.87
N TYR A 307 21.34 -8.85 4.23
CA TYR A 307 20.94 -10.22 4.49
C TYR A 307 21.15 -11.14 3.28
N LEU A 308 20.81 -10.70 2.07
CA LEU A 308 21.02 -11.46 0.83
C LEU A 308 22.50 -11.83 0.61
N ASN A 309 23.42 -10.91 0.95
CA ASN A 309 24.85 -11.19 0.89
C ASN A 309 25.28 -12.16 2.00
N ASP A 310 24.79 -11.95 3.23
CA ASP A 310 25.16 -12.75 4.40
C ASP A 310 24.80 -14.24 4.24
N VAL A 311 23.61 -14.51 3.70
CA VAL A 311 23.15 -15.89 3.43
C VAL A 311 23.54 -16.39 2.05
N ASN A 312 24.22 -15.56 1.25
CA ASN A 312 24.52 -15.82 -0.15
C ASN A 312 23.27 -16.35 -0.88
N ALA A 313 22.18 -15.57 -0.90
CA ALA A 313 20.90 -15.97 -1.48
C ALA A 313 21.02 -16.19 -3.00
N SER A 314 20.31 -17.17 -3.57
CA SER A 314 20.27 -17.38 -5.02
C SER A 314 19.12 -16.64 -5.71
N LEU A 315 18.02 -16.39 -4.97
CA LEU A 315 16.83 -15.71 -5.47
C LEU A 315 16.22 -14.85 -4.36
N LEU A 316 15.90 -13.60 -4.67
CA LEU A 316 15.03 -12.74 -3.88
C LEU A 316 13.62 -12.76 -4.49
N VAL A 317 12.59 -13.02 -3.69
CA VAL A 317 11.17 -12.97 -4.09
C VAL A 317 10.48 -11.86 -3.31
N ILE A 318 9.88 -10.90 -3.98
CA ILE A 318 9.21 -9.75 -3.37
C ILE A 318 8.00 -9.35 -4.19
N GLY A 319 7.02 -8.69 -3.58
CA GLY A 319 5.96 -8.03 -4.33
C GLY A 319 6.48 -6.88 -5.18
N LYS A 320 5.92 -6.68 -6.38
CA LYS A 320 6.19 -5.49 -7.21
C LYS A 320 5.77 -4.22 -6.48
N THR A 321 4.66 -4.30 -5.75
CA THR A 321 4.14 -3.28 -4.83
C THR A 321 3.88 -3.91 -3.46
N GLY A 322 3.59 -3.08 -2.47
CA GLY A 322 3.45 -3.51 -1.08
C GLY A 322 2.32 -2.78 -0.35
N VAL A 323 2.31 -2.88 0.98
CA VAL A 323 1.19 -2.43 1.84
C VAL A 323 0.81 -0.95 1.70
N HIS A 324 1.72 -0.10 1.24
CA HIS A 324 1.52 1.34 1.05
C HIS A 324 1.21 1.75 -0.39
N ALA A 325 0.90 0.80 -1.27
CA ALA A 325 0.61 1.10 -2.67
C ALA A 325 -0.72 1.85 -2.83
N ASP A 326 -0.71 2.93 -3.61
CA ASP A 326 -1.89 3.65 -4.06
C ASP A 326 -2.32 3.22 -5.47
N LYS A 327 -3.52 3.65 -5.88
CA LYS A 327 -4.07 3.34 -7.20
C LYS A 327 -3.25 4.07 -8.28
N GLY A 328 -2.38 3.34 -8.96
CA GLY A 328 -1.55 3.85 -10.06
C GLY A 328 -0.05 3.70 -9.85
N LEU A 329 0.40 3.23 -8.67
CA LEU A 329 1.80 2.91 -8.44
C LEU A 329 2.24 1.77 -9.36
N ASP A 330 3.30 2.00 -10.13
CA ASP A 330 3.84 1.02 -11.07
C ASP A 330 4.77 0.00 -10.37
N ILE A 331 5.65 0.49 -9.50
CA ILE A 331 6.57 -0.31 -8.68
C ILE A 331 6.83 0.38 -7.33
N GLY A 332 6.95 -0.42 -6.27
CA GLY A 332 7.35 0.08 -4.95
C GLY A 332 8.82 0.50 -4.90
N GLY A 333 9.13 1.54 -4.12
CA GLY A 333 10.51 2.05 -4.00
C GLY A 333 11.50 1.03 -3.43
N ASN A 334 11.08 0.16 -2.52
CA ASN A 334 11.92 -0.95 -2.04
C ASN A 334 12.16 -1.99 -3.15
N ALA A 335 11.11 -2.36 -3.88
CA ALA A 335 11.18 -3.31 -4.97
C ALA A 335 12.11 -2.82 -6.09
N GLU A 336 12.03 -1.55 -6.45
CA GLU A 336 12.92 -0.95 -7.44
C GLU A 336 14.39 -0.96 -6.98
N ASN A 337 14.67 -0.54 -5.75
CA ASN A 337 16.03 -0.54 -5.23
C ASN A 337 16.63 -1.95 -5.16
N LEU A 338 15.83 -2.92 -4.71
CA LEU A 338 16.22 -4.33 -4.64
C LEU A 338 16.46 -4.92 -6.03
N MET A 339 15.58 -4.66 -7.00
CA MET A 339 15.79 -5.10 -8.39
C MET A 339 17.13 -4.59 -8.97
N ARG A 340 17.50 -3.33 -8.68
CA ARG A 340 18.75 -2.74 -9.16
C ARG A 340 19.98 -3.32 -8.46
N GLN A 341 19.93 -3.46 -7.15
CA GLN A 341 21.12 -3.66 -6.32
C GLN A 341 21.30 -5.09 -5.80
N SER A 342 20.30 -5.98 -5.93
CA SER A 342 20.40 -7.35 -5.40
C SER A 342 21.56 -8.12 -6.03
N PRO A 343 22.32 -8.88 -5.23
CA PRO A 343 23.44 -9.70 -5.71
C PRO A 343 23.00 -11.02 -6.36
N CYS A 344 21.70 -11.29 -6.41
CA CYS A 344 21.10 -12.53 -6.87
C CYS A 344 19.91 -12.26 -7.80
N HIS A 345 19.32 -13.30 -8.40
CA HIS A 345 18.14 -13.15 -9.23
C HIS A 345 16.98 -12.54 -8.43
N VAL A 346 16.07 -11.83 -9.10
CA VAL A 346 14.95 -11.14 -8.42
C VAL A 346 13.63 -11.53 -9.08
N TRP A 347 12.70 -12.01 -8.28
CA TRP A 347 11.32 -12.27 -8.65
C TRP A 347 10.44 -11.15 -8.11
N LEU A 348 9.70 -10.50 -9.01
CA LEU A 348 8.72 -9.47 -8.68
C LEU A 348 7.32 -10.03 -8.88
N GLY A 349 6.68 -10.37 -7.75
CA GLY A 349 5.36 -10.97 -7.71
C GLY A 349 4.24 -9.96 -7.88
N GLN A 350 3.17 -10.39 -8.53
CA GLN A 350 1.90 -9.68 -8.65
C GLN A 350 0.71 -10.54 -8.24
N THR A 351 0.93 -11.85 -8.14
CA THR A 351 -0.05 -12.78 -7.56
C THR A 351 -0.35 -12.40 -6.11
N VAL A 352 -1.63 -12.47 -5.75
CA VAL A 352 -2.12 -12.19 -4.41
C VAL A 352 -2.43 -13.48 -3.67
N TYR A 353 -2.22 -13.48 -2.36
CA TYR A 353 -2.67 -14.52 -1.46
C TYR A 353 -3.16 -13.91 -0.15
N THR A 354 -4.32 -14.36 0.31
CA THR A 354 -4.90 -13.92 1.58
C THR A 354 -4.93 -15.11 2.53
N PRO A 355 -4.11 -15.10 3.59
CA PRO A 355 -4.11 -16.15 4.60
C PRO A 355 -5.48 -16.28 5.30
N PRO A 356 -5.84 -17.48 5.80
CA PRO A 356 -7.08 -17.68 6.54
C PRO A 356 -7.22 -16.71 7.71
N ILE A 357 -8.45 -16.25 7.95
CA ILE A 357 -8.74 -15.23 8.97
C ILE A 357 -8.33 -15.68 10.37
N GLU A 358 -8.41 -16.99 10.65
CA GLU A 358 -7.98 -17.57 11.92
C GLU A 358 -6.47 -17.38 12.16
N VAL A 359 -5.64 -17.60 11.12
CA VAL A 359 -4.19 -17.44 11.21
C VAL A 359 -3.83 -15.99 11.50
N ILE A 360 -4.44 -15.05 10.76
CA ILE A 360 -4.21 -13.62 10.97
C ILE A 360 -4.63 -13.23 12.39
N ALA A 361 -5.79 -13.71 12.85
CA ALA A 361 -6.34 -13.35 14.14
C ALA A 361 -5.56 -13.91 15.33
N GLU A 362 -4.99 -15.10 15.22
CA GLU A 362 -4.19 -15.70 16.30
C GLU A 362 -2.90 -14.92 16.53
N GLU A 363 -2.26 -14.44 15.46
CA GLU A 363 -0.96 -13.76 15.55
C GLU A 363 -1.08 -12.23 15.74
N THR A 364 -2.10 -11.59 15.17
CA THR A 364 -2.21 -10.12 15.20
C THR A 364 -3.09 -9.57 16.32
N ILE A 365 -4.00 -10.38 16.89
CA ILE A 365 -5.01 -9.88 17.81
C ILE A 365 -4.65 -10.20 19.26
N SER A 366 -4.38 -9.14 20.01
CA SER A 366 -4.22 -9.21 21.47
C SER A 366 -5.56 -8.94 22.15
N TRP A 367 -5.84 -9.64 23.25
CA TRP A 367 -7.05 -9.44 24.05
C TRP A 367 -6.68 -8.82 25.39
N SER A 368 -7.52 -7.91 25.87
CA SER A 368 -7.43 -7.47 27.26
C SER A 368 -7.82 -8.62 28.19
N ASN A 369 -7.28 -8.62 29.41
CA ASN A 369 -7.62 -9.64 30.41
C ASN A 369 -9.13 -9.66 30.69
N GLU A 370 -9.74 -8.48 30.73
CA GLU A 370 -11.18 -8.27 30.93
C GLU A 370 -12.00 -8.85 29.77
N ALA A 371 -11.51 -8.71 28.53
CA ALA A 371 -12.15 -9.28 27.34
C ALA A 371 -12.12 -10.82 27.36
N HIS A 372 -10.98 -11.40 27.73
CA HIS A 372 -10.84 -12.85 27.93
C HIS A 372 -11.75 -13.37 29.05
N GLU A 373 -11.76 -12.71 30.20
CA GLU A 373 -12.61 -13.10 31.31
C GLU A 373 -14.09 -13.01 30.93
N TYR A 374 -14.50 -11.98 30.20
CA TYR A 374 -15.86 -11.83 29.71
C TYR A 374 -16.25 -12.94 28.73
N LEU A 375 -15.40 -13.22 27.73
CA LEU A 375 -15.65 -14.29 26.75
C LEU A 375 -15.69 -15.68 27.42
N SER A 376 -14.90 -15.90 28.48
CA SER A 376 -14.88 -17.17 29.22
C SER A 376 -16.22 -17.50 29.88
N LYS A 377 -17.03 -16.49 30.21
CA LYS A 377 -18.36 -16.63 30.80
C LYS A 377 -19.41 -17.12 29.78
N ALA A 378 -19.11 -17.08 28.48
CA ALA A 378 -19.99 -17.65 27.46
C ALA A 378 -20.02 -19.19 27.53
N PRO A 379 -21.17 -19.83 27.21
CA PRO A 379 -21.27 -21.29 27.14
C PRO A 379 -20.23 -21.91 26.21
N GLU A 380 -19.69 -23.07 26.60
CA GLU A 380 -18.56 -23.71 25.91
C GLU A 380 -18.84 -23.97 24.42
N PHE A 381 -20.04 -24.44 24.09
CA PHE A 381 -20.46 -24.68 22.69
C PHE A 381 -20.55 -23.42 21.83
N ALA A 382 -20.70 -22.23 22.44
CA ALA A 382 -20.83 -20.95 21.75
C ALA A 382 -19.54 -20.11 21.76
N ARG A 383 -18.57 -20.45 22.63
CA ARG A 383 -17.35 -19.66 22.85
C ARG A 383 -16.49 -19.54 21.60
N GLY A 384 -16.32 -20.64 20.85
CA GLY A 384 -15.57 -20.61 19.58
C GLY A 384 -16.22 -19.72 18.52
N MET A 385 -17.55 -19.78 18.41
CA MET A 385 -18.32 -18.94 17.47
C MET A 385 -18.26 -17.45 17.87
N ALA A 386 -18.42 -17.16 19.17
CA ALA A 386 -18.32 -15.80 19.69
C ALA A 386 -16.91 -15.22 19.47
N ARG A 387 -15.84 -15.99 19.75
CA ARG A 387 -14.46 -15.55 19.49
C ARG A 387 -14.26 -15.14 18.03
N LYS A 388 -14.69 -15.99 17.08
CA LYS A 388 -14.60 -15.69 15.64
C LYS A 388 -15.38 -14.45 15.25
N ALA A 389 -16.58 -14.27 15.78
CA ALA A 389 -17.40 -13.09 15.49
C ALA A 389 -16.74 -11.80 16.00
N VAL A 390 -16.14 -11.83 17.20
CA VAL A 390 -15.43 -10.68 17.76
C VAL A 390 -14.20 -10.34 16.92
N ILE A 391 -13.42 -11.35 16.55
CA ILE A 391 -12.25 -11.21 15.66
C ILE A 391 -12.65 -10.56 14.34
N ARG A 392 -13.73 -11.05 13.71
CA ARG A 392 -14.22 -10.52 12.43
C ARG A 392 -14.69 -9.07 12.56
N HIS A 393 -15.37 -8.74 13.65
CA HIS A 393 -15.78 -7.37 13.93
C HIS A 393 -14.56 -6.46 14.17
N ALA A 394 -13.59 -6.94 14.94
CA ALA A 394 -12.35 -6.22 15.22
C ALA A 394 -11.61 -5.89 13.93
N GLN A 395 -11.37 -6.88 13.06
CA GLN A 395 -10.72 -6.67 11.76
C GLN A 395 -11.50 -5.73 10.85
N LYS A 396 -12.84 -5.88 10.76
CA LYS A 396 -13.68 -4.98 9.96
C LYS A 396 -13.54 -3.51 10.37
N ASN A 397 -13.31 -3.26 11.65
CA ASN A 397 -13.13 -1.92 12.20
C ASN A 397 -11.66 -1.53 12.42
N GLY A 398 -10.70 -2.37 12.00
CA GLY A 398 -9.26 -2.11 12.13
C GLY A 398 -8.71 -2.24 13.57
N HIS A 399 -9.40 -2.93 14.47
CA HIS A 399 -8.94 -3.18 15.83
C HIS A 399 -8.04 -4.43 15.91
N THR A 400 -6.82 -4.25 16.43
CA THR A 400 -5.87 -5.33 16.74
C THR A 400 -5.78 -5.63 18.25
N PHE A 401 -6.41 -4.78 19.09
CA PHE A 401 -6.53 -4.99 20.52
C PHE A 401 -8.01 -5.09 20.92
N ILE A 402 -8.45 -6.29 21.29
CA ILE A 402 -9.83 -6.54 21.69
C ILE A 402 -10.00 -6.16 23.16
N THR A 403 -10.78 -5.10 23.39
CA THR A 403 -11.25 -4.72 24.71
C THR A 403 -12.56 -5.42 25.04
N ARG A 404 -12.93 -5.41 26.33
CA ARG A 404 -14.22 -5.93 26.79
C ARG A 404 -15.40 -5.30 26.05
N ASP A 405 -15.36 -4.00 25.78
CA ASP A 405 -16.45 -3.28 25.13
C ASP A 405 -16.74 -3.83 23.72
N ILE A 406 -15.70 -4.18 22.97
CA ILE A 406 -15.85 -4.80 21.64
C ILE A 406 -16.51 -6.17 21.76
N VAL A 407 -16.14 -6.97 22.76
CA VAL A 407 -16.77 -8.28 23.01
C VAL A 407 -18.24 -8.12 23.37
N GLU A 408 -18.59 -7.13 24.20
CA GLU A 408 -19.96 -6.84 24.58
C GLU A 408 -20.81 -6.37 23.40
N GLU A 409 -20.27 -5.49 22.55
CA GLU A 409 -20.94 -5.00 21.35
C GLU A 409 -21.30 -6.16 20.41
N VAL A 410 -20.33 -7.05 20.14
CA VAL A 410 -20.54 -8.20 19.26
C VAL A 410 -21.50 -9.21 19.89
N ALA A 411 -21.42 -9.43 21.20
CA ALA A 411 -22.37 -10.30 21.91
C ALA A 411 -23.82 -9.78 21.80
N GLN A 412 -24.02 -8.45 21.86
CA GLN A 412 -25.33 -7.83 21.67
C GLN A 412 -25.85 -7.99 20.22
N GLN A 413 -24.97 -7.90 19.22
CA GLN A 413 -25.33 -8.08 17.81
C GLN A 413 -25.72 -9.53 17.49
N LEU A 414 -25.09 -10.52 18.14
CA LEU A 414 -25.36 -11.95 17.93
C LEU A 414 -26.63 -12.45 18.63
N MET A 415 -27.10 -11.75 19.67
CA MET A 415 -28.28 -12.13 20.44
C MET A 415 -29.38 -11.06 20.37
N PRO A 416 -30.14 -10.97 19.26
CA PRO A 416 -31.31 -10.10 19.18
C PRO A 416 -32.46 -10.72 20.01
N GLY A 417 -32.42 -10.58 21.34
CA GLY A 417 -33.53 -11.06 22.20
C GLY A 417 -33.29 -11.31 23.70
N GLY A 418 -32.11 -11.09 24.28
CA GLY A 418 -31.92 -11.19 25.74
C GLY A 418 -30.43 -11.31 26.10
N CYS A 419 -29.91 -10.76 27.19
CA CYS A 419 -30.46 -10.35 28.47
C CYS A 419 -29.97 -8.91 28.79
N PRO A 420 -30.81 -8.00 29.33
CA PRO A 420 -30.34 -6.67 29.71
C PRO A 420 -29.44 -6.80 30.95
N SER A 421 -28.13 -6.85 30.78
CA SER A 421 -27.24 -6.46 31.85
C SER A 421 -27.45 -4.97 32.07
N LYS A 422 -28.18 -4.61 33.13
CA LYS A 422 -28.30 -3.24 33.63
C LYS A 422 -26.90 -2.63 33.65
N ARG A 423 -26.65 -1.69 32.75
CA ARG A 423 -25.49 -0.81 32.80
C ARG A 423 -25.67 0.06 34.03
N ALA A 424 -24.94 -0.25 35.11
CA ALA A 424 -24.58 0.78 36.06
C ALA A 424 -23.71 1.75 35.27
N LYS A 425 -24.26 2.91 34.94
CA LYS A 425 -23.49 4.04 34.40
C LYS A 425 -22.42 4.37 35.45
N LEU A 426 -21.18 4.03 35.15
CA LEU A 426 -20.03 4.69 35.76
C LEU A 426 -19.89 6.03 35.05
N ASN A 427 -19.84 7.11 35.85
CA ASN A 427 -19.72 8.53 35.50
C ASN A 427 -21.01 9.36 35.48
N ASP A 428 -21.79 9.31 36.58
CA ASP A 428 -22.50 10.49 37.07
C ASP A 428 -21.99 10.76 38.50
N GLU A 429 -20.90 11.51 38.64
CA GLU A 429 -20.57 12.14 39.93
C GLU A 429 -21.52 13.33 40.12
N GLU A 430 -22.21 13.39 41.26
CA GLU A 430 -23.18 14.46 41.54
C GLU A 430 -22.55 15.87 41.37
N PRO A 431 -23.26 16.82 40.74
CA PRO A 431 -22.77 18.18 40.57
C PRO A 431 -22.58 18.86 41.93
N LEU A 432 -21.42 19.48 42.14
CA LEU A 432 -21.12 20.21 43.38
C LEU A 432 -21.98 21.48 43.47
N ALA A 433 -22.51 21.76 44.67
CA ALA A 433 -23.26 22.99 44.92
C ALA A 433 -22.35 24.22 44.89
N TRP A 434 -22.84 25.34 44.36
CA TRP A 434 -22.12 26.61 44.30
C TRP A 434 -22.55 27.53 45.44
N THR A 435 -21.62 28.35 45.97
CA THR A 435 -22.01 29.47 46.83
C THR A 435 -22.60 30.61 46.00
N ASP A 436 -23.54 31.36 46.56
CA ASP A 436 -24.15 32.51 45.88
C ASP A 436 -23.10 33.55 45.45
N ALA A 437 -22.01 33.69 46.22
CA ALA A 437 -20.90 34.58 45.90
C ALA A 437 -20.08 34.09 44.69
N ALA A 438 -19.78 32.79 44.60
CA ALA A 438 -19.08 32.19 43.46
C ALA A 438 -19.93 32.24 42.18
N MET A 439 -21.23 31.99 42.29
CA MET A 439 -22.17 32.03 41.17
C MET A 439 -22.34 33.46 40.64
N LYS A 440 -22.34 34.46 41.53
CA LYS A 440 -22.43 35.88 41.15
C LYS A 440 -21.21 36.32 40.31
N LEU A 441 -20.00 35.89 40.68
CA LEU A 441 -18.78 36.22 39.93
C LEU A 441 -18.80 35.68 38.49
N VAL A 442 -19.40 34.50 38.28
CA VAL A 442 -19.55 33.91 36.94
C VAL A 442 -20.66 34.61 36.15
N ASN A 443 -21.77 34.97 36.80
CA ASN A 443 -22.89 35.66 36.14
C ASN A 443 -22.55 37.09 35.72
N ASP A 444 -21.69 37.79 36.49
CA ASP A 444 -21.27 39.16 36.19
C ASP A 444 -20.36 39.26 34.94
N LEU A 445 -19.89 38.13 34.37
CA LEU A 445 -19.08 38.09 33.15
C LEU A 445 -19.87 38.35 31.86
N GLY A 446 -21.20 38.25 31.87
CA GLY A 446 -22.09 38.56 30.74
C GLY A 446 -21.98 37.66 29.49
N ASN A 447 -20.91 36.88 29.32
CA ASN A 447 -20.67 35.96 28.20
C ASN A 447 -20.89 34.50 28.63
N THR A 448 -21.93 33.85 28.07
CA THR A 448 -22.37 32.49 28.41
C THR A 448 -21.33 31.41 28.12
N THR A 449 -20.49 31.57 27.11
CA THR A 449 -19.48 30.58 26.73
C THR A 449 -18.27 30.61 27.67
N ILE A 450 -17.82 31.81 28.03
CA ILE A 450 -16.71 32.01 28.99
C ILE A 450 -17.14 31.56 30.38
N ALA A 451 -18.37 31.92 30.79
CA ALA A 451 -18.97 31.47 32.03
C ALA A 451 -19.00 29.94 32.15
N SER A 452 -19.47 29.25 31.10
CA SER A 452 -19.53 27.77 31.08
C SER A 452 -18.14 27.13 31.21
N GLY A 453 -17.13 27.70 30.54
CA GLY A 453 -15.75 27.22 30.63
C GLY A 453 -15.09 27.48 31.99
N ILE A 454 -15.42 28.57 32.67
CA ILE A 454 -14.97 28.87 34.04
C ILE A 454 -15.67 27.96 35.05
N MET A 455 -16.96 27.67 34.86
CA MET A 455 -17.71 26.75 35.74
C MET A 455 -17.10 25.35 35.76
N LEU A 456 -16.78 24.79 34.59
CA LEU A 456 -16.20 23.45 34.49
C LEU A 456 -14.80 23.38 35.13
N ARG A 457 -13.99 24.44 34.95
CA ARG A 457 -12.65 24.54 35.55
C ARG A 457 -12.70 24.71 37.07
N SER A 458 -13.67 25.47 37.56
CA SER A 458 -13.88 25.71 39.00
C SER A 458 -14.37 24.46 39.71
N GLU A 459 -15.29 23.69 39.11
CA GLU A 459 -15.75 22.41 39.64
C GLU A 459 -14.62 21.38 39.69
N LYS A 460 -13.79 21.31 38.64
CA LYS A 460 -12.62 20.42 38.61
C LYS A 460 -11.59 20.79 39.68
N LYS A 461 -11.39 22.08 39.94
CA LYS A 461 -10.50 22.56 41.00
C LYS A 461 -11.05 22.25 42.39
N ALA A 462 -12.33 22.51 42.64
CA ALA A 462 -12.98 22.18 43.91
C ALA A 462 -12.91 20.67 44.23
N ARG A 463 -13.11 19.81 43.22
CA ARG A 463 -12.92 18.35 43.40
C ARG A 463 -11.48 17.98 43.74
N ARG A 464 -10.49 18.59 43.08
CA ARG A 464 -9.07 18.37 43.34
C ARG A 464 -8.68 18.79 44.76
N ASP A 465 -9.26 19.88 45.25
CA ASP A 465 -8.99 20.42 46.58
C ASP A 465 -9.84 19.74 47.67
N GLY A 466 -10.67 18.74 47.29
CA GLY A 466 -11.52 17.97 48.20
C GLY A 466 -12.73 18.74 48.75
N ALA A 467 -13.07 19.88 48.14
CA ALA A 467 -14.16 20.73 48.57
C ALA A 467 -15.53 20.16 48.15
N LYS A 468 -16.50 20.24 49.06
CA LYS A 468 -17.89 19.79 48.84
C LYS A 468 -18.80 20.86 48.22
N ILE A 469 -18.33 22.10 48.18
CA ILE A 469 -19.06 23.26 47.66
C ILE A 469 -18.04 24.12 46.89
N ILE A 470 -18.43 24.66 45.74
CA ILE A 470 -17.61 25.55 44.93
C ILE A 470 -17.76 26.97 45.49
N ASP A 471 -16.72 27.44 46.16
CA ASP A 471 -16.63 28.81 46.71
C ASP A 471 -15.70 29.72 45.88
N VAL A 472 -15.70 31.02 46.17
CA VAL A 472 -15.00 32.09 45.41
C VAL A 472 -13.53 31.76 45.13
N GLU A 473 -12.82 31.16 46.08
CA GLU A 473 -11.41 30.74 45.95
C GLU A 473 -11.14 29.72 44.83
N HIS A 474 -12.16 28.98 44.41
CA HIS A 474 -12.09 28.01 43.31
C HIS A 474 -12.35 28.67 41.95
N VAL A 475 -12.99 29.84 41.93
CA VAL A 475 -13.39 30.57 40.71
C VAL A 475 -12.41 31.69 40.39
N GLN A 476 -12.00 32.44 41.41
CA GLN A 476 -11.12 33.63 41.31
C GLN A 476 -9.83 33.40 40.47
N PRO A 477 -9.12 32.26 40.58
CA PRO A 477 -7.91 32.00 39.80
C PRO A 477 -8.14 31.95 38.29
N PHE A 478 -9.38 31.67 37.86
CA PHE A 478 -9.77 31.60 36.46
C PHE A 478 -10.37 32.92 35.95
N LEU A 479 -10.69 33.85 36.86
CA LEU A 479 -11.06 35.23 36.53
C LEU A 479 -9.81 36.11 36.39
N ASP A 480 -8.82 35.90 37.26
CA ASP A 480 -7.57 36.66 37.28
C ASP A 480 -6.61 36.25 36.15
N SER A 481 -6.74 35.02 35.61
CA SER A 481 -5.89 34.50 34.53
C SER A 481 -6.26 35.05 33.14
N ASP A 482 -7.47 35.56 32.95
CA ASP A 482 -7.93 36.12 31.66
C ASP A 482 -7.57 37.61 31.50
N ALA A 483 -6.97 38.25 32.51
CA ALA A 483 -6.45 39.61 32.42
C ALA A 483 -4.99 39.72 31.93
N ALA A 484 -4.31 38.59 31.69
CA ALA A 484 -2.94 38.55 31.14
C ALA A 484 -2.80 37.45 30.08
N GLY A 485 -3.51 37.64 28.97
CA GLY A 485 -3.44 36.78 27.79
C GLY A 485 -4.42 37.21 26.71
N GLY A 486 -4.62 38.52 26.57
CA GLY A 486 -5.48 39.11 25.56
C GLY A 486 -4.90 38.86 24.16
N TYR A 487 -5.75 38.28 23.31
CA TYR A 487 -5.67 38.38 21.87
C TYR A 487 -5.37 39.84 21.48
N GLY A 488 -4.13 40.07 21.05
CA GLY A 488 -3.73 41.32 20.46
C GLY A 488 -4.46 41.48 19.13
N GLN A 489 -5.40 42.44 19.09
CA GLN A 489 -5.65 43.17 17.86
C GLN A 489 -4.34 43.81 17.40
N ALA A 490 -3.85 43.41 16.24
CA ALA A 490 -3.02 44.25 15.40
C ALA A 490 -3.51 44.13 13.97
N GLN A 491 -3.93 45.28 13.45
CA GLN A 491 -4.46 45.52 12.12
C GLN A 491 -3.54 44.98 11.03
N ALA A 492 -4.10 44.17 10.14
CA ALA A 492 -3.69 44.10 8.75
C ALA A 492 -4.96 44.14 7.90
N SER A 493 -5.02 45.17 7.06
CA SER A 493 -6.07 45.46 6.11
C SER A 493 -6.27 44.33 5.10
N SER A 494 -7.43 43.69 5.13
CA SER A 494 -8.09 43.16 3.94
C SER A 494 -9.60 43.27 4.17
N ASP A 495 -10.29 44.00 3.30
CA ASP A 495 -11.76 44.16 3.30
C ASP A 495 -12.47 42.82 3.02
N THR A 496 -12.49 41.93 4.00
CA THR A 496 -13.28 40.70 3.98
C THR A 496 -14.00 40.58 5.32
N PRO A 497 -15.35 40.52 5.33
CA PRO A 497 -16.11 40.45 6.57
C PRO A 497 -15.78 39.15 7.33
N GLU A 498 -15.49 39.24 8.63
CA GLU A 498 -15.34 38.07 9.51
C GLU A 498 -16.65 37.28 9.53
N LEU A 499 -16.60 36.04 9.02
CA LEU A 499 -17.74 35.12 9.02
C LEU A 499 -17.66 34.17 10.22
N ASN A 500 -18.70 34.16 11.05
CA ASN A 500 -18.80 33.33 12.23
C ASN A 500 -19.47 31.99 11.89
N TRP A 501 -18.77 30.88 12.08
CA TRP A 501 -19.30 29.55 11.80
C TRP A 501 -20.15 29.01 12.96
N GLY A 502 -21.43 28.71 12.70
CA GLY A 502 -22.30 28.02 13.66
C GLY A 502 -21.84 26.58 13.93
N ALA A 503 -22.09 26.06 15.14
CA ALA A 503 -21.67 24.70 15.52
C ALA A 503 -22.24 23.59 14.61
N SER A 504 -23.48 23.77 14.12
CA SER A 504 -24.11 22.85 13.15
C SER A 504 -23.46 22.92 11.77
N ALA A 505 -23.01 24.10 11.33
CA ALA A 505 -22.30 24.29 10.07
C ALA A 505 -20.92 23.60 10.07
N LEU A 506 -20.19 23.69 11.20
CA LEU A 506 -18.92 22.98 11.40
C LEU A 506 -19.07 21.45 11.43
N ALA A 507 -20.13 20.95 12.06
CA ALA A 507 -20.44 19.53 12.06
C ALA A 507 -20.83 19.00 10.67
N ARG A 508 -21.41 19.85 9.82
CA ARG A 508 -21.79 19.46 8.46
C ARG A 508 -20.60 19.44 7.50
N ILE A 509 -19.68 20.38 7.61
CA ILE A 509 -18.48 20.42 6.75
C ILE A 509 -17.46 19.32 7.10
N SER A 510 -17.43 18.84 8.35
CA SER A 510 -16.56 17.71 8.74
C SER A 510 -16.95 16.39 8.08
N GLN A 511 -18.21 16.26 7.63
CA GLN A 511 -18.69 15.10 6.85
C GLN A 511 -18.29 15.15 5.36
N VAL A 512 -17.77 16.28 4.88
CA VAL A 512 -17.22 16.39 3.52
C VAL A 512 -15.84 15.71 3.48
N PRO A 513 -15.52 14.91 2.45
CA PRO A 513 -14.19 14.31 2.27
C PRO A 513 -13.07 15.35 2.36
N GLU A 514 -11.98 14.99 3.02
CA GLU A 514 -10.89 15.92 3.36
C GLU A 514 -10.31 16.67 2.15
N MET A 515 -10.09 15.96 1.03
CA MET A 515 -9.58 16.58 -0.21
C MET A 515 -10.46 17.70 -0.78
N MET A 516 -11.76 17.75 -0.44
CA MET A 516 -12.70 18.74 -0.98
C MET A 516 -13.13 19.77 0.08
N ARG A 517 -12.63 19.65 1.31
CA ARG A 517 -13.16 20.38 2.45
C ARG A 517 -12.84 21.87 2.38
N ASP A 518 -11.63 22.22 1.97
CA ASP A 518 -11.19 23.62 1.84
C ASP A 518 -11.90 24.31 0.67
N ALA A 519 -11.93 23.68 -0.51
CA ALA A 519 -12.66 24.22 -1.66
C ALA A 519 -14.18 24.35 -1.41
N THR A 520 -14.75 23.48 -0.58
CA THR A 520 -16.17 23.56 -0.17
C THR A 520 -16.37 24.67 0.86
N ARG A 521 -15.44 24.86 1.80
CA ARG A 521 -15.43 25.95 2.78
C ARG A 521 -15.45 27.30 2.07
N ASP A 522 -14.54 27.51 1.12
CA ASP A 522 -14.43 28.77 0.36
C ASP A 522 -15.73 29.12 -0.36
N ARG A 523 -16.44 28.12 -0.89
CA ARG A 523 -17.74 28.32 -1.56
C ARG A 523 -18.86 28.67 -0.59
N ILE A 524 -18.88 28.05 0.59
CA ILE A 524 -19.84 28.38 1.65
C ILE A 524 -19.62 29.82 2.13
N GLU A 525 -18.36 30.21 2.32
CA GLU A 525 -17.99 31.58 2.72
C GLU A 525 -18.34 32.59 1.62
N ALA A 526 -18.13 32.26 0.35
CA ALA A 526 -18.57 33.09 -0.78
C ALA A 526 -20.10 33.29 -0.82
N VAL A 527 -20.89 32.26 -0.49
CA VAL A 527 -22.35 32.37 -0.39
C VAL A 527 -22.77 33.27 0.78
N ALA A 528 -22.09 33.18 1.93
CA ALA A 528 -22.36 34.05 3.07
C ALA A 528 -22.09 35.52 2.71
N ILE A 529 -20.96 35.79 2.04
CA ILE A 529 -20.59 37.14 1.57
C ILE A 529 -21.60 37.66 0.54
N GLU A 530 -22.01 36.83 -0.43
CA GLU A 530 -23.01 37.19 -1.44
C GLU A 530 -24.37 37.55 -0.81
N ARG A 531 -24.75 36.85 0.27
CA ARG A 531 -25.98 37.10 1.02
C ARG A 531 -25.84 38.23 2.04
N GLY A 532 -24.64 38.77 2.23
CA GLY A 532 -24.35 39.80 3.24
C GLY A 532 -24.53 39.32 4.68
N GLU A 533 -24.44 38.00 4.91
CA GLU A 533 -24.60 37.39 6.22
C GLU A 533 -23.23 37.17 6.87
N THR A 534 -23.11 37.54 8.14
CA THR A 534 -21.88 37.40 8.93
C THR A 534 -21.86 36.14 9.78
N GLU A 535 -22.94 35.36 9.81
CA GLU A 535 -23.04 34.09 10.50
C GLU A 535 -23.36 32.97 9.49
N ILE A 536 -22.56 31.92 9.49
CA ILE A 536 -22.74 30.77 8.61
C ILE A 536 -23.71 29.80 9.28
N THR A 537 -24.98 29.94 8.89
CA THR A 537 -26.07 29.07 9.28
C THR A 537 -26.12 27.81 8.41
N MET A 538 -26.93 26.82 8.82
CA MET A 538 -27.09 25.57 8.06
C MET A 538 -27.60 25.81 6.62
N ASP A 539 -28.44 26.83 6.41
CA ASP A 539 -28.97 27.19 5.09
C ASP A 539 -27.86 27.69 4.13
N ILE A 540 -26.91 28.46 4.65
CA ILE A 540 -25.74 28.93 3.87
C ILE A 540 -24.82 27.75 3.53
N VAL A 541 -24.64 26.80 4.44
CA VAL A 541 -23.87 25.57 4.19
C VAL A 541 -24.51 24.73 3.09
N GLU A 542 -25.82 24.54 3.13
CA GLU A 542 -26.54 23.77 2.10
C GLU A 542 -26.45 24.46 0.74
N ALA A 543 -26.61 25.78 0.68
CA ALA A 543 -26.45 26.55 -0.55
C ALA A 543 -25.01 26.50 -1.11
N GLY A 544 -23.99 26.54 -0.24
CA GLY A 544 -22.59 26.41 -0.66
C GLY A 544 -22.24 25.00 -1.15
N LEU A 545 -22.81 23.96 -0.52
CA LEU A 545 -22.67 22.57 -0.96
C LEU A 545 -23.34 22.32 -2.32
N GLU A 546 -24.48 22.95 -2.58
CA GLU A 546 -25.16 22.85 -3.87
C GLU A 546 -24.34 23.51 -4.99
N LYS A 547 -23.77 24.71 -4.74
CA LYS A 547 -22.78 25.32 -5.66
C LYS A 547 -21.51 24.47 -5.81
N SER A 548 -21.11 23.75 -4.77
CA SER A 548 -20.00 22.79 -4.83
C SER A 548 -20.29 21.67 -5.83
N ARG A 549 -21.51 21.12 -5.75
CA ARG A 549 -22.00 20.03 -6.60
C ARG A 549 -22.18 20.46 -8.07
N GLN A 550 -22.70 21.66 -8.31
CA GLN A 550 -22.89 22.19 -9.66
C GLN A 550 -21.56 22.39 -10.40
N ALA A 551 -20.55 22.99 -9.77
CA ALA A 551 -19.26 23.15 -10.45
C ALA A 551 -18.49 21.83 -10.61
N MET A 552 -18.76 20.80 -9.78
CA MET A 552 -18.27 19.44 -10.05
C MET A 552 -18.95 18.82 -11.29
N GLN A 553 -20.25 19.05 -11.47
CA GLN A 553 -20.97 18.60 -12.67
C GLN A 553 -20.47 19.31 -13.93
N GLU A 554 -20.20 20.62 -13.86
CA GLU A 554 -19.63 21.38 -14.97
C GLU A 554 -18.19 20.94 -15.31
N ALA A 555 -17.34 20.72 -14.32
CA ALA A 555 -15.98 20.20 -14.53
C ALA A 555 -15.97 18.77 -15.12
N MET A 556 -16.98 17.96 -14.80
CA MET A 556 -17.18 16.65 -15.44
C MET A 556 -17.72 16.76 -16.88
N HIS A 557 -18.39 17.85 -17.22
CA HIS A 557 -18.91 18.08 -18.57
C HIS A 557 -17.85 18.68 -19.52
N ASP A 558 -17.04 19.63 -19.03
CA ASP A 558 -15.91 20.23 -19.78
C ASP A 558 -14.69 19.28 -19.90
N GLY A 559 -14.60 18.27 -19.04
CA GLY A 559 -13.57 17.22 -19.10
C GLY A 559 -13.87 16.08 -20.08
N GLY A 560 -15.01 16.11 -20.78
CA GLY A 560 -15.47 15.04 -21.67
C GLY A 560 -15.60 15.47 -23.14
N HIS A 561 -14.75 14.91 -24.00
CA HIS A 561 -14.79 14.92 -25.47
C HIS A 561 -14.52 16.24 -26.22
N LYS A 562 -13.26 16.43 -26.65
CA LYS A 562 -13.02 16.89 -28.04
C LYS A 562 -13.12 15.68 -28.95
N ASN A 563 -14.15 15.64 -29.80
CA ASN A 563 -14.21 14.72 -30.93
C ASN A 563 -13.03 15.02 -31.89
N PRO A 564 -12.24 14.02 -32.30
CA PRO A 564 -11.32 14.19 -33.41
C PRO A 564 -12.10 14.06 -34.71
N GLY A 565 -12.56 15.20 -35.24
CA GLY A 565 -13.19 15.29 -36.55
C GLY A 565 -14.34 16.28 -36.57
N GLU A 566 -14.03 17.56 -36.74
CA GLU A 566 -14.73 18.53 -37.58
C GLU A 566 -13.97 19.88 -37.51
N ASP A 567 -13.56 20.32 -38.70
CA ASP A 567 -12.87 21.55 -39.14
C ASP A 567 -11.43 21.87 -38.70
#